data_AF-A0A1H4GBQ4-F1
#
_entry.id   AF-A0A1H4GBQ4-F1
#
_cell.length_a   1.000
_cell.length_b   1.000
_cell.length_c   1.000
_cell.angle_alpha   90.00
_cell.angle_beta   90.00
_cell.angle_gamma   90.00
#
_symmetry.space_group_name_H-M   'P 1'
#
loop_
_entity.id
_entity.type
_entity.pdbx_description
1 polymer ?
#
loop_
_entity_poly.entity_id
_entity_poly.type
_entity_poly.pdbx_seq_one_letter_code
_entity_poly.pdbx_strand_id
1 'polypeptide(L)'
;MKEGDAVRNLWSYSSLFLLFLVLFFYFTSTNEHLHSSGHPAVEIPKGVEVPEVQISVDKLSDDSWLLQVDKEYFTFTPEQAGSSVIDFQKGHGHVYINGVKINRLYGDYFNLELPKGKNAIKVALVLNNHQRLLHQGNEVSDQVEVHVSG
;
A
#
# COMPACT_ATOMS: atom_id res chain seq x y z
N MET A 1 -22.48 -44.95 24.79
CA MET A 1 -22.36 -43.79 23.89
C MET A 1 -22.81 -44.26 22.51
N LYS A 2 -23.94 -43.76 21.99
CA LYS A 2 -24.59 -44.35 20.80
C LYS A 2 -23.91 -43.84 19.52
N GLU A 3 -23.59 -44.78 18.64
CA GLU A 3 -22.81 -44.60 17.40
C GLU A 3 -23.37 -43.50 16.46
N GLY A 4 -24.66 -43.18 16.54
CA GLY A 4 -25.30 -42.11 15.76
C GLY A 4 -24.95 -40.68 16.18
N ASP A 5 -24.51 -40.46 17.42
CA ASP A 5 -24.16 -39.12 17.92
C ASP A 5 -22.80 -38.65 17.38
N ALA A 6 -21.87 -39.59 17.21
CA ALA A 6 -20.54 -39.32 16.65
C ALA A 6 -20.61 -38.89 15.18
N VAL A 7 -21.47 -39.56 14.39
CA VAL A 7 -21.64 -39.26 12.96
C VAL A 7 -22.25 -37.87 12.77
N ARG A 8 -23.33 -37.52 13.50
CA ARG A 8 -23.95 -36.19 13.43
C ARG A 8 -22.98 -35.06 13.79
N ASN A 9 -22.12 -35.28 14.77
CA ASN A 9 -21.12 -34.30 15.16
C ASN A 9 -20.04 -34.13 14.07
N LEU A 10 -19.61 -35.22 13.42
CA LEU A 10 -18.63 -35.19 12.33
C LEU A 10 -19.14 -34.41 11.11
N TRP A 11 -20.41 -34.56 10.74
CA TRP A 11 -21.04 -33.77 9.67
C TRP A 11 -21.15 -32.28 10.04
N SER A 12 -21.44 -31.98 11.32
CA SER A 12 -21.48 -30.60 11.82
C SER A 12 -20.12 -29.91 11.77
N TYR A 13 -19.06 -30.57 12.24
CA TYR A 13 -17.70 -30.03 12.18
C TYR A 13 -17.20 -29.84 10.74
N SER A 14 -17.52 -30.79 9.85
CA SER A 14 -17.18 -30.68 8.43
C SER A 14 -17.88 -29.51 7.76
N SER A 15 -19.18 -29.30 8.06
CA SER A 15 -19.93 -28.15 7.56
C SER A 15 -19.42 -26.81 8.09
N LEU A 16 -19.07 -26.75 9.38
CA LEU A 16 -18.51 -25.54 9.99
C LEU A 16 -17.12 -25.21 9.42
N PHE A 17 -16.29 -26.24 9.17
CA PHE A 17 -14.98 -26.09 8.56
C PHE A 17 -15.08 -25.64 7.10
N LEU A 18 -16.03 -26.16 6.32
CA LEU A 18 -16.26 -25.73 4.95
C LEU A 18 -16.76 -24.28 4.89
N LEU A 19 -17.68 -23.91 5.79
CA LEU A 19 -18.14 -22.52 5.93
C LEU A 19 -16.99 -21.60 6.36
N PHE A 20 -16.14 -22.05 7.30
CA PHE A 20 -14.94 -21.33 7.69
C PHE A 20 -13.98 -21.15 6.52
N LEU A 21 -13.74 -22.16 5.69
CA LEU A 21 -12.90 -22.04 4.50
C LEU A 21 -13.50 -21.06 3.49
N VAL A 22 -14.80 -21.13 3.22
CA VAL A 22 -15.47 -20.17 2.32
C VAL A 22 -15.39 -18.75 2.87
N LEU A 23 -15.64 -18.55 4.17
CA LEU A 23 -15.49 -17.24 4.82
C LEU A 23 -14.05 -16.79 4.90
N PHE A 24 -13.10 -17.69 5.09
CA PHE A 24 -11.67 -17.41 5.12
C PHE A 24 -11.19 -17.00 3.73
N PHE A 25 -11.56 -17.72 2.67
CA PHE A 25 -11.25 -17.35 1.29
C PHE A 25 -12.01 -16.11 0.82
N TYR A 26 -13.26 -15.92 1.23
CA TYR A 26 -14.00 -14.68 0.99
C TYR A 26 -13.30 -13.51 1.70
N PHE A 27 -12.94 -13.67 2.98
CA PHE A 27 -12.22 -12.67 3.74
C PHE A 27 -10.85 -12.40 3.12
N THR A 28 -10.02 -13.39 2.84
CA THR A 28 -8.68 -13.19 2.25
C THR A 28 -8.74 -12.63 0.83
N SER A 29 -9.71 -13.04 0.00
CA SER A 29 -9.91 -12.44 -1.33
C SER A 29 -10.44 -11.00 -1.27
N THR A 30 -11.25 -10.66 -0.26
CA THR A 30 -11.59 -9.25 0.01
C THR A 30 -10.45 -8.46 0.65
N ASN A 31 -9.43 -9.13 1.20
CA ASN A 31 -8.25 -8.51 1.80
C ASN A 31 -7.07 -8.35 0.83
N GLU A 32 -7.12 -8.88 -0.39
CA GLU A 32 -6.11 -8.61 -1.44
C GLU A 32 -6.02 -7.12 -1.81
N HIS A 33 -7.01 -6.30 -1.41
CA HIS A 33 -6.92 -4.85 -1.55
C HIS A 33 -7.68 -4.14 -0.44
N LEU A 34 -7.13 -3.97 0.78
CA LEU A 34 -7.48 -2.82 1.66
C LEU A 34 -6.64 -2.73 2.95
N HIS A 35 -5.33 -2.44 2.86
CA HIS A 35 -4.63 -1.77 3.97
C HIS A 35 -4.90 -0.25 3.97
N SER A 36 -6.14 0.15 3.69
CA SER A 36 -6.64 1.53 3.85
C SER A 36 -7.13 1.73 5.28
N SER A 37 -6.21 1.70 6.25
CA SER A 37 -6.50 2.26 7.56
C SER A 37 -6.70 3.78 7.41
N GLY A 38 -7.94 4.22 7.27
CA GLY A 38 -8.42 5.50 7.81
C GLY A 38 -7.94 6.83 7.23
N HIS A 39 -7.36 6.90 6.03
CA HIS A 39 -7.05 8.19 5.40
C HIS A 39 -8.12 8.60 4.37
N PRO A 40 -8.66 9.83 4.44
CA PRO A 40 -9.58 10.34 3.43
C PRO A 40 -8.91 10.35 2.05
N ALA A 41 -9.69 10.20 0.99
CA ALA A 41 -9.22 10.27 -0.39
C ALA A 41 -9.90 11.44 -1.11
N VAL A 42 -9.26 11.96 -2.15
CA VAL A 42 -9.78 13.03 -2.99
C VAL A 42 -9.48 12.73 -4.45
N GLU A 43 -10.51 12.88 -5.28
CA GLU A 43 -10.39 12.75 -6.73
C GLU A 43 -9.85 14.04 -7.33
N ILE A 44 -8.86 13.92 -8.22
CA ILE A 44 -8.32 15.05 -8.98
C ILE A 44 -9.41 15.56 -9.94
N PRO A 45 -9.78 16.86 -9.87
CA PRO A 45 -10.79 17.42 -10.75
C PRO A 45 -10.38 17.38 -12.23
N LYS A 46 -11.37 17.30 -13.12
CA LYS A 46 -11.13 17.42 -14.57
C LYS A 46 -10.44 18.76 -14.90
N GLY A 47 -9.44 18.70 -15.78
CA GLY A 47 -8.70 19.88 -16.23
C GLY A 47 -7.54 20.31 -15.32
N VAL A 48 -7.26 19.55 -14.26
CA VAL A 48 -6.03 19.68 -13.47
C VAL A 48 -5.00 18.70 -14.03
N GLU A 49 -3.74 19.12 -14.15
CA GLU A 49 -2.63 18.23 -14.49
C GLU A 49 -2.53 17.11 -13.43
N VAL A 50 -2.45 15.87 -13.89
CA VAL A 50 -2.45 14.70 -13.02
C VAL A 50 -1.01 14.46 -12.55
N PRO A 51 -0.74 14.46 -11.24
CA PRO A 51 0.54 14.04 -10.71
C PRO A 51 0.87 12.61 -11.14
N GLU A 52 2.13 12.38 -11.47
CA GLU A 52 2.66 11.05 -11.79
C GLU A 52 3.82 10.73 -10.87
N VAL A 53 4.01 9.45 -10.59
CA VAL A 53 5.15 8.94 -9.83
C VAL A 53 5.61 7.64 -10.44
N GLN A 54 6.92 7.49 -10.57
CA GLN A 54 7.61 6.27 -10.96
C GLN A 54 8.72 6.00 -9.96
N ILE A 55 8.94 4.73 -9.62
CA ILE A 55 9.98 4.36 -8.66
C ILE A 55 10.91 3.29 -9.20
N SER A 56 12.17 3.37 -8.77
CA SER A 56 13.14 2.29 -8.92
C SER A 56 13.79 1.99 -7.57
N VAL A 57 14.23 0.75 -7.40
CA VAL A 57 14.88 0.30 -6.17
C VAL A 57 16.15 -0.47 -6.55
N ASP A 58 17.29 0.10 -6.18
CA ASP A 58 18.61 -0.41 -6.52
C ASP A 58 19.36 -0.85 -5.26
N LYS A 59 20.14 -1.93 -5.39
CA LYS A 59 21.02 -2.40 -4.32
C LYS A 59 22.35 -1.64 -4.40
N LEU A 60 22.77 -1.03 -3.30
CA LEU A 60 24.04 -0.32 -3.17
C LEU A 60 25.18 -1.27 -2.75
N SER A 61 26.42 -0.79 -2.88
CA SER A 61 27.64 -1.57 -2.62
C SER A 61 27.84 -1.98 -1.17
N ASP A 62 27.18 -1.30 -0.23
CA ASP A 62 27.19 -1.58 1.21
C ASP A 62 26.03 -2.49 1.64
N ASP A 63 25.40 -3.19 0.70
CA ASP A 63 24.22 -4.03 0.85
C ASP A 63 22.93 -3.30 1.27
N SER A 64 22.94 -1.97 1.35
CA SER A 64 21.73 -1.17 1.52
C SER A 64 20.92 -1.08 0.22
N TRP A 65 19.65 -0.70 0.32
CA TRP A 65 18.78 -0.50 -0.82
C TRP A 65 18.39 0.96 -0.93
N LEU A 66 18.44 1.50 -2.14
CA LEU A 66 18.08 2.89 -2.42
C LEU A 66 16.83 2.92 -3.29
N LEU A 67 15.79 3.55 -2.77
CA LEU A 67 14.62 3.95 -3.54
C LEU A 67 14.94 5.28 -4.23
N GLN A 68 14.73 5.34 -5.54
CA GLN A 68 14.61 6.57 -6.32
C GLN A 68 13.15 6.79 -6.69
N VAL A 69 12.71 8.05 -6.64
CA VAL A 69 11.36 8.48 -6.95
C VAL A 69 11.41 9.62 -7.95
N ASP A 70 10.92 9.35 -9.14
CA ASP A 70 10.71 10.34 -10.19
C ASP A 70 9.24 10.75 -10.18
N LYS A 71 8.98 12.06 -10.18
CA LYS A 71 7.64 12.62 -10.11
C LYS A 71 7.43 13.68 -11.17
N GLU A 72 6.26 13.68 -11.80
CA GLU A 72 5.83 14.73 -12.72
C GLU A 72 4.57 15.42 -12.15
N TYR A 73 4.43 16.71 -12.42
CA TYR A 73 3.31 17.54 -11.94
C TYR A 73 3.07 17.47 -10.42
N PHE A 74 4.14 17.18 -9.65
CA PHE A 74 4.07 17.10 -8.20
C PHE A 74 5.32 17.69 -7.53
N THR A 75 5.10 18.51 -6.50
CA THR A 75 6.16 19.11 -5.69
C THR A 75 6.04 18.66 -4.25
N PHE A 76 7.14 18.17 -3.69
CA PHE A 76 7.20 17.91 -2.25
C PHE A 76 7.32 19.21 -1.48
N THR A 77 6.44 19.39 -0.48
CA THR A 77 6.36 20.63 0.33
C THR A 77 6.38 20.29 1.82
N PRO A 78 7.54 19.85 2.37
CA PRO A 78 7.66 19.49 3.78
C PRO A 78 7.24 20.63 4.74
N GLU A 79 7.49 21.87 4.36
CA GLU A 79 7.12 23.08 5.09
C GLU A 79 5.61 23.31 5.19
N GLN A 80 4.81 22.62 4.36
CA GLN A 80 3.35 22.72 4.34
C GLN A 80 2.68 21.47 4.93
N ALA A 81 3.44 20.52 5.47
CA ALA A 81 2.88 19.29 6.03
C ALA A 81 1.85 19.60 7.15
N GLY A 82 0.65 19.04 7.02
CA GLY A 82 -0.47 19.30 7.94
C GLY A 82 -1.33 20.52 7.57
N SER A 83 -0.98 21.28 6.53
CA SER A 83 -1.82 22.34 5.98
C SER A 83 -3.16 21.78 5.50
N SER A 84 -4.25 22.54 5.74
CA SER A 84 -5.59 22.22 5.25
C SER A 84 -5.84 22.72 3.82
N VAL A 85 -4.93 23.52 3.26
CA VAL A 85 -5.03 24.03 1.89
C VAL A 85 -4.83 22.87 0.92
N ILE A 86 -5.80 22.70 0.01
CA ILE A 86 -5.76 21.67 -1.04
C ILE A 86 -5.07 22.26 -2.26
N ASP A 87 -3.96 21.64 -2.65
CA ASP A 87 -3.26 21.89 -3.91
C ASP A 87 -2.88 20.51 -4.49
N PHE A 88 -3.52 20.12 -5.60
CA PHE A 88 -3.41 18.78 -6.17
C PHE A 88 -2.00 18.44 -6.66
N GLN A 89 -1.12 19.43 -6.80
CA GLN A 89 0.25 19.27 -7.26
C GLN A 89 1.26 19.36 -6.11
N LYS A 90 0.81 19.43 -4.85
CA LYS A 90 1.70 19.57 -3.68
C LYS A 90 1.36 18.63 -2.54
N GLY A 91 2.40 18.13 -1.91
CA GLY A 91 2.25 17.29 -0.74
C GLY A 91 3.51 16.51 -0.42
N HIS A 92 3.37 15.21 -0.20
CA HIS A 92 4.47 14.31 0.12
C HIS A 92 4.18 12.89 -0.34
N GLY A 93 5.20 12.05 -0.35
CA GLY A 93 5.04 10.62 -0.60
C GLY A 93 4.77 9.86 0.71
N HIS A 94 4.03 8.77 0.63
CA HIS A 94 4.04 7.72 1.64
C HIS A 94 4.77 6.50 1.08
N VAL A 95 5.74 5.98 1.82
CA VAL A 95 6.51 4.78 1.44
C VAL A 95 5.94 3.58 2.18
N TYR A 96 5.71 2.50 1.45
CA TYR A 96 5.20 1.23 1.97
C TYR A 96 6.15 0.10 1.60
N ILE A 97 6.30 -0.85 2.52
CA ILE A 97 6.96 -2.15 2.28
C ILE A 97 5.94 -3.24 2.63
N ASN A 98 5.67 -4.15 1.69
CA ASN A 98 4.74 -5.27 1.86
C ASN A 98 3.37 -4.81 2.39
N GLY A 99 2.86 -3.69 1.87
CA GLY A 99 1.58 -3.10 2.27
C GLY A 99 1.60 -2.30 3.58
N VAL A 100 2.71 -2.30 4.33
CA VAL A 100 2.86 -1.56 5.57
C VAL A 100 3.53 -0.23 5.32
N LYS A 101 2.90 0.87 5.75
CA LYS A 101 3.50 2.21 5.67
C LYS A 101 4.70 2.31 6.62
N ILE A 102 5.86 2.64 6.08
CA ILE A 102 7.10 2.77 6.87
C ILE A 102 7.49 4.23 7.12
N ASN A 103 7.22 5.16 6.19
CA ASN A 103 7.61 6.56 6.36
C ASN A 103 6.82 7.52 5.44
N ARG A 104 6.97 8.82 5.71
CA ARG A 104 6.74 9.89 4.75
C ARG A 104 8.01 10.11 3.92
N LEU A 105 7.84 10.63 2.70
CA LEU A 105 8.92 10.95 1.78
C LEU A 105 8.78 12.40 1.29
N TYR A 106 9.86 13.15 1.37
CA TYR A 106 9.92 14.55 0.93
C TYR A 106 11.07 14.82 -0.05
N GLY A 107 11.75 13.77 -0.51
CA GLY A 107 12.88 13.85 -1.42
C GLY A 107 12.84 12.72 -2.43
N ASP A 108 13.71 12.81 -3.42
CA ASP A 108 13.71 11.89 -4.58
C ASP A 108 14.45 10.58 -4.27
N TYR A 109 15.16 10.50 -3.15
CA TYR A 109 15.92 9.34 -2.72
C TYR A 109 15.62 8.94 -1.28
N PHE A 110 15.57 7.64 -1.00
CA PHE A 110 15.29 7.11 0.34
C PHE A 110 15.97 5.76 0.57
N ASN A 111 16.70 5.64 1.69
CA ASN A 111 17.33 4.38 2.07
C ASN A 111 16.31 3.40 2.65
N LEU A 112 16.32 2.17 2.16
CA LEU A 112 15.40 1.10 2.56
C LEU A 112 16.14 -0.01 3.31
N GLU A 113 15.51 -0.48 4.37
CA GLU A 113 15.84 -1.75 5.01
C GLU A 113 14.79 -2.80 4.61
N LEU A 114 15.23 -3.86 3.94
CA LEU A 114 14.35 -4.87 3.38
C LEU A 114 14.57 -6.23 4.05
N PRO A 115 13.51 -6.93 4.50
CA PRO A 115 13.65 -8.29 5.01
C PRO A 115 14.05 -9.27 3.89
N LYS A 116 14.61 -10.43 4.26
CA LYS A 116 14.94 -11.50 3.31
C LYS A 116 13.69 -11.95 2.55
N GLY A 117 13.86 -12.29 1.27
CA GLY A 117 12.79 -12.74 0.40
C GLY A 117 12.25 -11.64 -0.51
N LYS A 118 11.00 -11.82 -0.98
CA LYS A 118 10.33 -10.88 -1.88
C LYS A 118 9.77 -9.70 -1.09
N ASN A 119 10.00 -8.49 -1.60
CA ASN A 119 9.49 -7.25 -1.02
C ASN A 119 8.79 -6.42 -2.08
N ALA A 120 7.55 -6.03 -1.81
CA ALA A 120 6.82 -5.04 -2.60
C ALA A 120 7.03 -3.64 -1.99
N ILE A 121 7.66 -2.75 -2.74
CA ILE A 121 7.90 -1.36 -2.34
C ILE A 121 6.94 -0.49 -3.12
N LYS A 122 6.15 0.33 -2.42
CA LYS A 122 5.18 1.24 -3.03
C LYS A 122 5.40 2.66 -2.54
N VAL A 123 5.29 3.63 -3.45
CA VAL A 123 5.20 5.06 -3.13
C VAL A 123 3.87 5.58 -3.61
N ALA A 124 3.11 6.22 -2.72
CA ALA A 124 1.86 6.91 -3.05
C ALA A 124 1.99 8.41 -2.80
N LEU A 125 1.56 9.23 -3.76
CA LEU A 125 1.50 10.68 -3.60
C LEU A 125 0.25 11.06 -2.78
N VAL A 126 0.44 11.89 -1.76
CA VAL A 126 -0.63 12.37 -0.88
C VAL A 126 -0.53 13.88 -0.68
N LEU A 127 -1.68 14.50 -0.42
CA LEU A 127 -1.76 15.92 -0.13
C LEU A 127 -1.17 16.26 1.25
N ASN A 128 -0.89 17.54 1.46
CA ASN A 128 -0.40 18.06 2.74
C ASN A 128 -1.33 17.77 3.94
N ASN A 129 -2.63 17.62 3.70
CA ASN A 129 -3.61 17.22 4.72
C ASN A 129 -3.76 15.68 4.87
N HIS A 130 -2.85 14.90 4.28
CA HIS A 130 -2.85 13.43 4.22
C HIS A 130 -3.99 12.80 3.42
N GLN A 131 -4.72 13.56 2.61
CA GLN A 131 -5.67 12.96 1.67
C GLN A 131 -4.92 12.20 0.57
N ARG A 132 -5.36 10.98 0.28
CA ARG A 132 -4.87 10.21 -0.87
C ARG A 132 -5.35 10.85 -2.16
N LEU A 133 -4.45 10.98 -3.13
CA LEU A 133 -4.78 11.46 -4.47
C LEU A 133 -5.29 10.32 -5.33
N LEU A 134 -6.46 10.51 -5.94
CA LEU A 134 -7.05 9.59 -6.89
C LEU A 134 -7.17 10.25 -8.27
N HIS A 135 -6.90 9.48 -9.32
CA HIS A 135 -7.22 9.80 -10.70
C HIS A 135 -7.98 8.64 -11.34
N GLN A 136 -9.20 8.93 -11.78
CA GLN A 136 -10.16 7.94 -12.29
C GLN A 136 -10.41 6.79 -11.31
N GLY A 137 -10.46 7.12 -10.01
CA GLY A 137 -10.61 6.15 -8.93
C GLY A 137 -9.35 5.34 -8.58
N ASN A 138 -8.25 5.51 -9.31
CA ASN A 138 -6.97 4.86 -9.01
C ASN A 138 -6.08 5.77 -8.17
N GLU A 139 -5.41 5.21 -7.17
CA GLU A 139 -4.45 5.97 -6.37
C GLU A 139 -3.24 6.37 -7.22
N VAL A 140 -2.82 7.63 -7.11
CA VAL A 140 -1.57 8.10 -7.72
C VAL A 140 -0.39 7.50 -6.94
N SER A 141 0.10 6.37 -7.44
CA SER A 141 1.15 5.58 -6.81
C SER A 141 1.85 4.68 -7.81
N ASP A 142 3.05 4.23 -7.45
CA ASP A 142 3.79 3.20 -8.18
C ASP A 142 4.34 2.14 -7.22
N GLN A 143 4.55 0.93 -7.72
CA GLN A 143 5.01 -0.23 -6.94
C GLN A 143 5.98 -1.11 -7.74
N VAL A 144 7.09 -1.48 -7.10
CA VAL A 144 8.06 -2.43 -7.62
C VAL A 144 8.28 -3.59 -6.66
N GLU A 145 8.66 -4.75 -7.18
CA GLU A 145 9.07 -5.90 -6.39
C GLU A 145 10.58 -6.14 -6.52
N VAL A 146 11.24 -6.35 -5.39
CA VAL A 146 12.66 -6.75 -5.34
C VAL A 146 12.84 -7.99 -4.48
N HIS A 147 13.93 -8.72 -4.73
CA HIS A 147 14.26 -9.93 -3.98
C HIS A 147 15.57 -9.77 -3.22
N VAL A 148 15.53 -9.98 -1.90
CA VAL A 148 16.69 -9.94 -1.02
C VAL A 148 17.15 -11.37 -0.75
N SER A 149 18.33 -11.72 -1.28
CA SER A 149 18.96 -13.01 -1.01
C SER A 149 19.43 -13.12 0.45
N GLY A 150 19.47 -14.37 0.95
CA GLY A 150 19.82 -14.68 2.34
C GLY A 150 21.27 -15.03 2.56
#